data_AF-A0A933XXV2-F1
#
_entry.id   AF-A0A933XXV2-F1
#
_cell.length_a   1.000
_cell.length_b   1.000
_cell.length_c   1.000
_cell.angle_alpha   90.00
_cell.angle_beta   90.00
_cell.angle_gamma   90.00
#
_symmetry.space_group_name_H-M   'P 1'
#
loop_
_entity.id
_entity.type
_entity.pdbx_description
1 polymer ?
#
loop_
_entity_poly.entity_id
_entity_poly.type
_entity_poly.pdbx_seq_one_letter_code
_entity_poly.pdbx_strand_id
1 'polypeptide(L)'
;MTLRRRARARAPGFVAPFVRSFPSVLAAALAAALGGGCNIPGARVYNLDELHDANGRHKYRAALVGDAEFLLREGFGGVLRGMGSSVQDKDPSKVEDPTEACVENLVGLLSADPHDPDIAAMQVELATRIVLTDVWRLSRERAAIGLGRAGERMGLASLPERVPGSTVANAEQLSDLLARFVKAVTPYVAGGDRDAARQELVALAAEARAFEYDAAGLPRALRGVRLLASRLGRDIGELRELSLDLQARAIRQGLEHALDDEDPFVAAAATWAGRRAFGDAWCTRVLARIRRGDAPPELLIAYADDLARRGAPADRAGGAADHAGGSAGDAPGEVSLRLLYELSGGHVDGRVRLAAMQALTAITGAARTSLREEDWQEWWFERQAASASAEPAPTKPAADGQP
;
A
#
# COMPACT_ATOMS: atom_id res chain seq x y z
N MET A 1 -62.29 -32.51 -10.20
CA MET A 1 -61.01 -32.00 -10.73
C MET A 1 -60.14 -33.18 -11.14
N THR A 2 -59.81 -33.25 -12.41
CA THR A 2 -59.49 -34.47 -13.17
C THR A 2 -57.98 -34.68 -13.30
N LEU A 3 -57.47 -35.79 -12.75
CA LEU A 3 -56.09 -36.26 -12.87
C LEU A 3 -55.82 -36.83 -14.28
N ARG A 4 -55.08 -36.08 -15.12
CA ARG A 4 -54.57 -36.56 -16.41
C ARG A 4 -53.19 -37.21 -16.24
N ARG A 5 -53.15 -38.55 -16.23
CA ARG A 5 -51.94 -39.35 -16.49
C ARG A 5 -51.52 -39.17 -17.95
N ARG A 6 -50.34 -38.59 -18.20
CA ARG A 6 -49.68 -38.62 -19.51
C ARG A 6 -48.66 -39.75 -19.52
N ALA A 7 -48.88 -40.73 -20.40
CA ALA A 7 -47.92 -41.76 -20.75
C ALA A 7 -46.73 -41.13 -21.51
N ARG A 8 -45.50 -41.33 -21.02
CA ARG A 8 -44.27 -40.99 -21.73
C ARG A 8 -43.81 -42.20 -22.53
N ALA A 9 -43.78 -42.06 -23.84
CA ALA A 9 -43.15 -43.01 -24.75
C ALA A 9 -41.63 -43.00 -24.55
N ARG A 10 -41.04 -44.20 -24.40
CA ARG A 10 -39.58 -44.42 -24.40
C ARG A 10 -39.08 -44.39 -25.84
N ALA A 11 -38.21 -43.44 -26.15
CA ALA A 11 -37.45 -43.43 -27.40
C ALA A 11 -36.27 -44.43 -27.34
N PRO A 12 -35.90 -45.07 -28.46
CA PRO A 12 -34.76 -45.99 -28.53
C PRO A 12 -33.43 -45.25 -28.35
N GLY A 13 -32.52 -45.87 -27.59
CA GLY A 13 -31.25 -45.30 -27.17
C GLY A 13 -30.26 -45.11 -28.34
N PHE A 14 -29.86 -43.86 -28.53
CA PHE A 14 -28.62 -43.50 -29.24
C PHE A 14 -27.45 -43.67 -28.26
N VAL A 15 -26.67 -44.74 -28.42
CA VAL A 15 -25.37 -44.89 -27.77
C VAL A 15 -24.35 -44.14 -28.62
N ALA A 16 -24.11 -42.87 -28.29
CA ALA A 16 -23.00 -42.13 -28.89
C ALA A 16 -21.67 -42.68 -28.32
N PRO A 17 -20.63 -42.89 -29.17
CA PRO A 17 -19.28 -43.22 -28.69
C PRO A 17 -18.65 -41.96 -28.09
N PHE A 18 -19.06 -41.60 -26.89
CA PHE A 18 -18.27 -40.75 -26.00
C PHE A 18 -17.16 -41.61 -25.40
N VAL A 19 -16.03 -40.99 -25.03
CA VAL A 19 -14.85 -41.59 -24.40
C VAL A 19 -13.77 -42.09 -25.37
N ARG A 20 -12.86 -41.17 -25.75
CA ARG A 20 -11.41 -41.46 -25.93
C ARG A 20 -10.50 -40.23 -26.05
N SER A 21 -11.04 -39.00 -26.05
CA SER A 21 -10.23 -37.77 -26.24
C SER A 21 -9.91 -36.98 -24.95
N PHE A 22 -10.28 -37.48 -23.76
CA PHE A 22 -10.12 -36.75 -22.50
C PHE A 22 -8.67 -36.45 -22.07
N PRO A 23 -7.69 -37.36 -22.21
CA PRO A 23 -6.34 -37.10 -21.69
C PRO A 23 -5.58 -36.03 -22.51
N SER A 24 -5.84 -35.94 -23.82
CA SER A 24 -5.18 -34.97 -24.71
C SER A 24 -5.66 -33.55 -24.47
N VAL A 25 -6.96 -33.35 -24.18
CA VAL A 25 -7.53 -32.03 -23.87
C VAL A 25 -7.06 -31.55 -22.50
N LEU A 26 -6.97 -32.45 -21.51
CA LEU A 26 -6.43 -32.13 -20.19
C LEU A 26 -4.95 -31.75 -20.27
N ALA A 27 -4.13 -32.51 -21.03
CA ALA A 27 -2.71 -32.21 -21.21
C ALA A 27 -2.48 -30.90 -21.97
N ALA A 28 -3.27 -30.61 -23.01
CA ALA A 28 -3.19 -29.35 -23.74
C ALA A 28 -3.66 -28.15 -22.89
N ALA A 29 -4.71 -28.32 -22.08
CA ALA A 29 -5.17 -27.29 -21.14
C ALA A 29 -4.15 -27.04 -20.03
N LEU A 30 -3.51 -28.10 -19.51
CA LEU A 30 -2.43 -27.99 -18.53
C LEU A 30 -1.20 -27.31 -19.15
N ALA A 31 -0.81 -27.67 -20.38
CA ALA A 31 0.30 -27.06 -21.09
C ALA A 31 0.02 -25.58 -21.44
N ALA A 32 -1.22 -25.24 -21.82
CA ALA A 32 -1.63 -23.85 -22.05
C ALA A 32 -1.69 -23.04 -20.74
N ALA A 33 -2.15 -23.64 -19.65
CA ALA A 33 -2.12 -23.04 -18.32
C ALA A 33 -0.68 -22.84 -17.81
N LEU A 34 0.24 -23.76 -18.12
CA LEU A 34 1.66 -23.66 -17.77
C LEU A 34 2.45 -22.71 -18.70
N GLY A 35 2.00 -22.54 -19.94
CA GLY A 35 2.65 -21.70 -20.96
C GLY A 35 2.37 -20.20 -20.81
N GLY A 36 1.22 -19.83 -20.22
CA GLY A 36 1.01 -18.48 -19.73
C GLY A 36 1.73 -18.32 -18.40
N GLY A 37 3.02 -17.94 -18.43
CA GLY A 37 3.92 -17.91 -17.27
C GLY A 37 3.20 -17.61 -15.96
N CYS A 38 2.91 -18.68 -15.20
CA CYS A 38 2.13 -18.58 -13.97
C CYS A 38 2.90 -17.71 -13.00
N ASN A 39 2.49 -16.45 -12.81
CA ASN A 39 3.09 -15.60 -11.79
C ASN A 39 2.53 -15.99 -10.43
N ILE A 40 3.21 -16.88 -9.70
CA ILE A 40 2.69 -17.46 -8.46
C ILE A 40 3.15 -16.60 -7.27
N PRO A 41 2.25 -15.88 -6.60
CA PRO A 41 2.63 -14.93 -5.55
C PRO A 41 3.42 -15.60 -4.42
N GLY A 42 3.06 -16.84 -4.07
CA GLY A 42 3.77 -17.63 -3.06
C GLY A 42 5.23 -17.89 -3.42
N ALA A 43 5.54 -18.17 -4.68
CA ALA A 43 6.92 -18.35 -5.14
C ALA A 43 7.71 -17.04 -5.03
N ARG A 44 7.08 -15.92 -5.39
CA ARG A 44 7.69 -14.57 -5.28
C ARG A 44 7.96 -14.20 -3.83
N VAL A 45 7.01 -14.44 -2.93
CA VAL A 45 7.15 -14.24 -1.49
C VAL A 45 8.30 -15.07 -0.93
N TYR A 46 8.34 -16.36 -1.27
CA TYR A 46 9.39 -17.27 -0.85
C TYR A 46 10.78 -16.80 -1.34
N ASN A 47 10.89 -16.44 -2.62
CA ASN A 47 12.14 -15.93 -3.18
C ASN A 47 12.58 -14.62 -2.52
N LEU A 48 11.65 -13.71 -2.21
CA LEU A 48 11.96 -12.48 -1.48
C LEU A 48 12.42 -12.76 -0.03
N ASP A 49 11.85 -13.75 0.66
CA ASP A 49 12.31 -14.20 1.99
C ASP A 49 13.72 -14.82 1.90
N GLU A 50 14.00 -15.62 0.86
CA GLU A 50 15.30 -16.23 0.63
C GLU A 50 16.39 -15.21 0.26
N LEU A 51 16.05 -14.19 -0.53
CA LEU A 51 16.98 -13.14 -0.97
C LEU A 51 17.42 -12.20 0.14
N HIS A 52 16.68 -12.07 1.24
CA HIS A 52 17.03 -11.14 2.33
C HIS A 52 17.55 -11.87 3.56
N ASP A 53 18.61 -11.36 4.18
CA ASP A 53 18.98 -11.74 5.54
C ASP A 53 18.11 -11.05 6.60
N ALA A 54 18.36 -11.34 7.88
CA ALA A 54 17.62 -10.74 8.99
C ALA A 54 17.77 -9.20 9.09
N ASN A 55 18.79 -8.64 8.44
CA ASN A 55 19.09 -7.21 8.40
C ASN A 55 18.62 -6.54 7.10
N GLY A 56 17.89 -7.26 6.23
CA GLY A 56 17.43 -6.75 4.94
C GLY A 56 18.52 -6.64 3.86
N ARG A 57 19.69 -7.27 4.05
CA ARG A 57 20.73 -7.33 3.01
C ARG A 57 20.49 -8.47 2.05
N HIS A 58 20.83 -8.24 0.79
CA HIS A 58 20.74 -9.25 -0.27
C HIS A 58 21.75 -10.39 -0.07
N LYS A 59 21.27 -11.63 -0.15
CA LYS A 59 22.10 -12.84 -0.12
C LYS A 59 22.55 -13.21 -1.53
N TYR A 60 23.86 -13.44 -1.72
CA TYR A 60 24.42 -14.00 -2.94
C TYR A 60 24.28 -15.52 -3.05
N ARG A 61 23.71 -16.17 -2.03
CA ARG A 61 23.32 -17.59 -2.05
C ARG A 61 21.92 -17.72 -1.48
N ALA A 62 21.00 -18.24 -2.27
CA ALA A 62 19.59 -18.34 -1.92
C ALA A 62 18.97 -19.58 -2.59
N ALA A 63 17.96 -20.17 -1.94
CA ALA A 63 17.27 -21.35 -2.45
C ALA A 63 16.14 -20.99 -3.43
N LEU A 64 16.38 -20.08 -4.39
CA LEU A 64 15.32 -19.53 -5.25
C LEU A 64 14.59 -20.64 -6.02
N VAL A 65 13.26 -20.55 -6.08
CA VAL A 65 12.40 -21.51 -6.78
C VAL A 65 11.64 -20.84 -7.92
N GLY A 66 11.48 -21.58 -9.01
CA GLY A 66 10.55 -21.19 -10.08
C GLY A 66 9.10 -21.48 -9.71
N ASP A 67 8.16 -20.91 -10.45
CA ASP A 67 6.72 -21.05 -10.18
C ASP A 67 6.25 -22.53 -10.21
N ALA A 68 6.69 -23.31 -11.21
CA ALA A 68 6.37 -24.74 -11.30
C ALA A 68 6.98 -25.56 -10.16
N GLU A 69 8.23 -25.24 -9.78
CA GLU A 69 8.91 -25.90 -8.65
C GLU A 69 8.18 -25.61 -7.33
N PHE A 70 7.76 -24.36 -7.12
CA PHE A 70 6.98 -23.95 -5.95
C PHE A 70 5.65 -24.71 -5.86
N LEU A 71 4.89 -24.82 -6.97
CA LEU A 71 3.66 -25.60 -6.99
C LEU A 71 3.88 -27.07 -6.69
N LEU A 72 4.94 -27.67 -7.24
CA LEU A 72 5.26 -29.07 -6.96
C LEU A 72 5.57 -29.26 -5.47
N ARG A 73 6.32 -28.33 -4.87
CA ARG A 73 6.69 -28.37 -3.45
C ARG A 73 5.49 -28.16 -2.52
N GLU A 74 4.70 -27.12 -2.73
CA GLU A 74 3.59 -26.79 -1.84
C GLU A 74 2.35 -27.66 -2.12
N GLY A 75 2.03 -27.89 -3.39
CA GLY A 75 0.84 -28.64 -3.80
C GLY A 75 0.94 -30.14 -3.55
N PHE A 76 2.06 -30.77 -3.89
CA PHE A 76 2.25 -32.21 -3.63
C PHE A 76 2.91 -32.48 -2.28
N GLY A 77 3.72 -31.56 -1.76
CA GLY A 77 4.37 -31.72 -0.46
C GLY A 77 3.39 -31.79 0.71
N GLY A 78 2.23 -31.14 0.63
CA GLY A 78 1.17 -31.29 1.64
C GLY A 78 0.60 -32.71 1.73
N VAL A 79 0.43 -33.38 0.58
CA VAL A 79 -0.06 -34.77 0.50
C VAL A 79 1.04 -35.76 0.88
N LEU A 80 2.27 -35.51 0.42
CA LEU A 80 3.42 -36.40 0.63
C LEU A 80 4.07 -36.26 2.01
N ARG A 81 4.00 -35.10 2.69
CA ARG A 81 4.40 -34.98 4.11
C ARG A 81 3.57 -35.88 5.00
N GLY A 82 2.30 -36.12 4.68
CA GLY A 82 1.47 -37.12 5.36
C GLY A 82 1.97 -38.57 5.17
N MET A 83 2.78 -38.82 4.13
CA MET A 83 3.39 -40.13 3.83
C MET A 83 4.85 -40.23 4.29
N GLY A 84 5.37 -39.26 5.04
CA GLY A 84 6.71 -39.32 5.64
C GLY A 84 7.87 -39.04 4.68
N SER A 85 7.64 -38.61 3.44
CA SER A 85 8.73 -38.12 2.60
C SER A 85 9.08 -36.69 2.99
N SER A 86 10.31 -36.47 3.47
CA SER A 86 10.85 -35.11 3.56
C SER A 86 11.01 -34.57 2.15
N VAL A 87 10.20 -33.57 1.79
CA VAL A 87 10.52 -32.73 0.63
C VAL A 87 11.85 -32.07 1.00
N GLN A 88 12.93 -32.47 0.32
CA GLN A 88 14.26 -31.93 0.58
C GLN A 88 14.25 -30.42 0.32
N ASP A 89 14.72 -29.67 1.32
CA ASP A 89 15.01 -28.26 1.15
C ASP A 89 16.00 -28.10 -0.02
N LYS A 90 15.79 -27.07 -0.86
CA LYS A 90 16.70 -26.81 -1.98
C LYS A 90 18.01 -26.28 -1.42
N ASP A 91 19.12 -26.88 -1.82
CA ASP A 91 20.43 -26.35 -1.47
C ASP A 91 20.60 -24.93 -2.06
N PRO A 92 21.02 -23.93 -1.26
CA PRO A 92 21.23 -22.58 -1.75
C PRO A 92 22.27 -22.51 -2.89
N SER A 93 21.84 -22.03 -4.05
CA SER A 93 22.69 -21.78 -5.21
C SER A 93 23.18 -20.33 -5.24
N LYS A 94 24.26 -20.08 -5.98
CA LYS A 94 24.74 -18.71 -6.22
C LYS A 94 23.68 -17.90 -6.98
N VAL A 95 23.42 -16.68 -6.53
CA VAL A 95 22.61 -15.68 -7.23
C VAL A 95 23.58 -14.65 -7.81
N GLU A 96 23.59 -14.49 -9.13
CA GLU A 96 24.55 -13.63 -9.83
C GLU A 96 24.33 -12.15 -9.50
N ASP A 97 23.08 -11.69 -9.66
CA ASP A 97 22.63 -10.37 -9.26
C ASP A 97 21.41 -10.51 -8.33
N PRO A 98 21.60 -10.48 -7.00
CA PRO A 98 20.49 -10.61 -6.07
C PRO A 98 19.59 -9.37 -6.04
N THR A 99 20.08 -8.22 -6.53
CA THR A 99 19.28 -6.99 -6.61
C THR A 99 18.30 -7.04 -7.77
N GLU A 100 18.77 -7.46 -8.94
CA GLU A 100 17.89 -7.75 -10.08
C GLU A 100 16.83 -8.79 -9.69
N ALA A 101 17.27 -9.93 -9.11
CA ALA A 101 16.35 -10.98 -8.66
C ALA A 101 15.33 -10.48 -7.62
N CYS A 102 15.72 -9.59 -6.70
CA CYS A 102 14.81 -8.97 -5.72
C CYS A 102 13.75 -8.13 -6.43
N VAL A 103 14.17 -7.21 -7.31
CA VAL A 103 13.26 -6.32 -8.04
C VAL A 103 12.32 -7.12 -8.94
N GLU A 104 12.80 -8.15 -9.64
CA GLU A 104 11.96 -9.02 -10.47
C GLU A 104 10.87 -9.73 -9.65
N ASN A 105 11.24 -10.32 -8.50
CA ASN A 105 10.26 -11.01 -7.66
C ASN A 105 9.28 -10.03 -7.01
N LEU A 106 9.74 -8.84 -6.61
CA LEU A 106 8.87 -7.78 -6.09
C LEU A 106 7.89 -7.28 -7.16
N VAL A 107 8.36 -6.98 -8.37
CA VAL A 107 7.50 -6.53 -9.47
C VAL A 107 6.51 -7.63 -9.87
N GLY A 108 6.96 -8.89 -9.90
CA GLY A 108 6.10 -10.05 -10.10
C GLY A 108 4.99 -10.10 -9.05
N LEU A 109 5.33 -10.04 -7.77
CA LEU A 109 4.35 -10.03 -6.68
C LEU A 109 3.36 -8.85 -6.78
N LEU A 110 3.86 -7.63 -7.02
CA LEU A 110 3.04 -6.42 -7.15
C LEU A 110 2.14 -6.41 -8.40
N SER A 111 2.43 -7.27 -9.37
CA SER A 111 1.63 -7.43 -10.60
C SER A 111 0.63 -8.59 -10.50
N ALA A 112 0.66 -9.39 -9.43
CA ALA A 112 -0.33 -10.43 -9.18
C ALA A 112 -1.71 -9.83 -8.91
N ASP A 113 -2.76 -10.64 -9.15
CA ASP A 113 -4.16 -10.21 -9.01
C ASP A 113 -4.46 -9.71 -7.58
N PRO A 114 -4.71 -8.40 -7.41
CA PRO A 114 -4.97 -7.83 -6.10
C PRO A 114 -6.41 -8.01 -5.64
N HIS A 115 -7.29 -8.64 -6.44
CA HIS A 115 -8.66 -8.94 -6.02
C HIS A 115 -8.75 -10.12 -5.05
N ASP A 116 -7.71 -10.97 -4.99
CA ASP A 116 -7.55 -11.92 -3.91
C ASP A 116 -7.06 -11.20 -2.64
N PRO A 117 -7.83 -11.21 -1.53
CA PRO A 117 -7.46 -10.53 -0.31
C PRO A 117 -6.15 -11.04 0.33
N ASP A 118 -5.79 -12.32 0.14
CA ASP A 118 -4.52 -12.85 0.66
C ASP A 118 -3.34 -12.30 -0.15
N ILE A 119 -3.47 -12.25 -1.49
CA ILE A 119 -2.45 -11.65 -2.37
C ILE A 119 -2.29 -10.16 -2.06
N ALA A 120 -3.38 -9.42 -1.92
CA ALA A 120 -3.33 -8.00 -1.57
C ALA A 120 -2.60 -7.75 -0.24
N ALA A 121 -2.88 -8.56 0.78
CA ALA A 121 -2.20 -8.48 2.06
C ALA A 121 -0.70 -8.84 1.96
N MET A 122 -0.34 -9.86 1.17
CA MET A 122 1.06 -10.21 0.88
C MET A 122 1.82 -9.07 0.19
N GLN A 123 1.19 -8.41 -0.78
CA GLN A 123 1.78 -7.26 -1.48
C GLN A 123 2.10 -6.13 -0.50
N VAL A 124 1.17 -5.79 0.40
CA VAL A 124 1.39 -4.75 1.41
C VAL A 124 2.45 -5.17 2.42
N GLU A 125 2.34 -6.38 2.98
CA GLU A 125 3.29 -6.94 3.95
C GLU A 125 4.74 -6.84 3.44
N LEU A 126 4.99 -7.37 2.24
CA LEU A 126 6.33 -7.43 1.69
C LEU A 126 6.84 -6.09 1.18
N ALA A 127 5.98 -5.28 0.55
CA ALA A 127 6.39 -3.94 0.14
C ALA A 127 6.75 -3.06 1.34
N THR A 128 5.95 -3.09 2.42
CA THR A 128 6.28 -2.38 3.66
C THR A 128 7.61 -2.88 4.23
N ARG A 129 7.83 -4.20 4.32
CA ARG A 129 9.11 -4.73 4.80
C ARG A 129 10.29 -4.25 3.96
N ILE A 130 10.20 -4.36 2.63
CA ILE A 130 11.28 -3.96 1.72
C ILE A 130 11.59 -2.48 1.85
N VAL A 131 10.58 -1.61 1.86
CA VAL A 131 10.79 -0.17 2.09
C VAL A 131 11.52 0.10 3.41
N LEU A 132 11.21 -0.63 4.47
CA LEU A 132 11.77 -0.37 5.81
C LEU A 132 13.18 -0.93 6.03
N THR A 133 13.56 -2.01 5.32
CA THR A 133 14.77 -2.77 5.66
C THR A 133 15.74 -3.00 4.50
N ASP A 134 15.30 -2.88 3.26
CA ASP A 134 16.16 -3.18 2.11
C ASP A 134 17.22 -2.09 1.92
N VAL A 135 18.47 -2.50 1.75
CA VAL A 135 19.59 -1.57 1.54
C VAL A 135 19.61 -0.97 0.13
N TRP A 136 18.92 -1.57 -0.84
CA TRP A 136 18.94 -1.16 -2.23
C TRP A 136 17.82 -0.18 -2.59
N ARG A 137 18.25 0.99 -3.07
CA ARG A 137 17.37 2.08 -3.51
C ARG A 137 16.23 1.62 -4.41
N LEU A 138 16.55 0.86 -5.47
CA LEU A 138 15.56 0.50 -6.50
C LEU A 138 14.45 -0.40 -5.92
N SER A 139 14.79 -1.34 -5.03
CA SER A 139 13.80 -2.17 -4.33
C SER A 139 12.87 -1.31 -3.47
N ARG A 140 13.43 -0.40 -2.66
CA ARG A 140 12.66 0.52 -1.81
C ARG A 140 11.76 1.45 -2.63
N GLU A 141 12.27 2.03 -3.72
CA GLU A 141 11.50 2.87 -4.65
C GLU A 141 10.29 2.11 -5.22
N ARG A 142 10.52 0.89 -5.73
CA ARG A 142 9.45 0.05 -6.31
C ARG A 142 8.43 -0.39 -5.26
N ALA A 143 8.89 -0.70 -4.05
CA ALA A 143 8.02 -1.05 -2.96
C ALA A 143 7.15 0.13 -2.51
N ALA A 144 7.69 1.35 -2.43
CA ALA A 144 6.93 2.57 -2.15
C ALA A 144 5.83 2.81 -3.20
N ILE A 145 6.16 2.66 -4.50
CA ILE A 145 5.17 2.73 -5.58
C ILE A 145 4.08 1.66 -5.42
N GLY A 146 4.46 0.44 -5.04
CA GLY A 146 3.54 -0.66 -4.74
C GLY A 146 2.56 -0.32 -3.62
N LEU A 147 3.05 0.27 -2.52
CA LEU A 147 2.22 0.72 -1.40
C LEU A 147 1.24 1.82 -1.83
N GLY A 148 1.66 2.75 -2.67
CA GLY A 148 0.78 3.79 -3.23
C GLY A 148 -0.40 3.21 -4.01
N ARG A 149 -0.14 2.17 -4.84
CA ARG A 149 -1.18 1.45 -5.58
C ARG A 149 -2.10 0.68 -4.63
N ALA A 150 -1.55 0.05 -3.59
CA ALA A 150 -2.36 -0.66 -2.60
C ALA A 150 -3.30 0.29 -1.84
N GLY A 151 -2.81 1.46 -1.42
CA GLY A 151 -3.63 2.46 -0.74
C GLY A 151 -4.77 3.00 -1.59
N GLU A 152 -4.52 3.26 -2.88
CA GLU A 152 -5.58 3.66 -3.82
C GLU A 152 -6.64 2.57 -3.99
N ARG A 153 -6.24 1.30 -4.15
CA ARG A 153 -7.19 0.18 -4.25
C ARG A 153 -8.05 0.03 -3.00
N MET A 154 -7.48 0.31 -1.83
CA MET A 154 -8.19 0.31 -0.56
C MET A 154 -9.08 1.55 -0.36
N GLY A 155 -8.96 2.56 -1.21
CA GLY A 155 -9.72 3.80 -1.11
C GLY A 155 -9.37 4.61 0.13
N LEU A 156 -8.09 4.64 0.54
CA LEU A 156 -7.66 5.38 1.72
C LEU A 156 -7.81 6.91 1.48
N ALA A 157 -8.95 7.50 1.80
CA ALA A 157 -9.16 8.95 1.57
C ALA A 157 -8.39 9.84 2.57
N SER A 158 -7.82 9.25 3.62
CA SER A 158 -7.10 9.93 4.69
C SER A 158 -6.01 9.03 5.26
N LEU A 159 -5.04 9.66 5.94
CA LEU A 159 -4.05 8.96 6.74
C LEU A 159 -4.76 8.21 7.88
N PRO A 160 -4.53 6.90 8.05
CA PRO A 160 -4.96 6.20 9.26
C PRO A 160 -4.42 6.92 10.49
N GLU A 161 -5.23 7.01 11.55
CA GLU A 161 -4.83 7.68 12.78
C GLU A 161 -3.70 6.89 13.48
N ARG A 162 -2.84 7.60 14.22
CA ARG A 162 -1.93 6.95 15.17
C ARG A 162 -2.72 6.69 16.43
N VAL A 163 -2.46 5.57 17.10
CA VAL A 163 -3.09 5.27 18.40
C VAL A 163 -2.46 6.22 19.44
N PRO A 164 -3.19 7.19 19.99
CA PRO A 164 -2.59 8.19 20.88
C PRO A 164 -2.23 7.56 22.22
N GLY A 165 -1.03 7.81 22.72
CA GLY A 165 -0.62 7.39 24.07
C GLY A 165 -0.41 5.87 24.24
N SER A 166 -0.46 5.08 23.17
CA SER A 166 -0.13 3.66 23.24
C SER A 166 1.38 3.47 23.30
N THR A 167 1.83 2.49 24.08
CA THR A 167 3.21 2.01 24.01
C THR A 167 3.40 1.19 22.75
N VAL A 168 4.52 1.41 22.04
CA VAL A 168 4.92 0.57 20.91
C VAL A 168 5.09 -0.88 21.38
N ALA A 169 4.38 -1.80 20.73
CA ALA A 169 4.42 -3.22 21.04
C ALA A 169 5.83 -3.77 20.77
N ASN A 170 6.43 -4.39 21.78
CA ASN A 170 7.70 -5.08 21.62
C ASN A 170 7.48 -6.48 21.00
N ALA A 171 8.58 -7.19 20.70
CA ALA A 171 8.53 -8.50 20.06
C ALA A 171 7.83 -9.58 20.92
N GLU A 172 7.96 -9.51 22.25
CA GLU A 172 7.34 -10.45 23.18
C GLU A 172 5.82 -10.27 23.21
N GLN A 173 5.36 -9.02 23.37
CA GLN A 173 3.93 -8.68 23.34
C GLN A 173 3.27 -9.10 22.02
N LEU A 174 3.94 -8.87 20.88
CA LEU A 174 3.45 -9.32 19.59
C LEU A 174 3.42 -10.85 19.47
N SER A 175 4.47 -11.53 19.95
CA SER A 175 4.52 -13.00 19.97
C SER A 175 3.38 -13.60 20.79
N ASP A 176 3.15 -13.07 21.99
CA ASP A 176 2.08 -13.49 22.89
C ASP A 176 0.69 -13.26 22.29
N LEU A 177 0.48 -12.09 21.66
CA LEU A 177 -0.75 -11.77 20.95
C LEU A 177 -1.01 -12.78 19.82
N LEU A 178 -0.02 -13.07 18.98
CA LEU A 178 -0.15 -14.02 17.88
C LEU A 178 -0.38 -15.46 18.38
N ALA A 179 0.28 -15.87 19.47
CA ALA A 179 0.04 -17.17 20.09
C ALA A 179 -1.41 -17.29 20.59
N ARG A 180 -1.97 -16.24 21.18
CA ARG A 180 -3.38 -16.18 21.59
C ARG A 180 -4.33 -16.25 20.40
N PHE A 181 -4.02 -15.58 19.29
CA PHE A 181 -4.79 -15.74 18.05
C PHE A 181 -4.78 -17.19 17.55
N VAL A 182 -3.63 -17.86 17.50
CA VAL A 182 -3.53 -19.28 17.11
C VAL A 182 -4.38 -20.16 18.02
N LYS A 183 -4.32 -19.92 19.34
CA LYS A 183 -5.15 -20.65 20.32
C LYS A 183 -6.64 -20.43 20.08
N ALA A 184 -7.07 -19.19 19.88
CA ALA A 184 -8.47 -18.84 19.62
C ALA A 184 -9.00 -19.39 18.28
N VAL A 185 -8.13 -19.57 17.28
CA VAL A 185 -8.46 -20.19 15.99
C VAL A 185 -8.60 -21.72 16.09
N THR A 186 -7.92 -22.36 17.04
CA THR A 186 -7.88 -23.84 17.14
C THR A 186 -9.27 -24.50 17.19
N PRO A 187 -10.25 -24.01 17.97
CA PRO A 187 -11.61 -24.56 17.97
C PRO A 187 -12.32 -24.54 16.61
N TYR A 188 -12.07 -23.54 15.75
CA TYR A 188 -12.68 -23.50 14.41
C TYR A 188 -12.22 -24.67 13.55
N VAL A 189 -10.93 -25.00 13.63
CA VAL A 189 -10.33 -26.10 12.87
C VAL A 189 -10.75 -27.45 13.45
N ALA A 190 -10.85 -27.56 14.77
CA ALA A 190 -11.20 -28.80 15.47
C ALA A 190 -12.72 -29.11 15.53
N GLY A 191 -13.58 -28.19 15.08
CA GLY A 191 -15.04 -28.34 15.20
C GLY A 191 -15.58 -28.15 16.61
N GLY A 192 -14.87 -27.37 17.45
CA GLY A 192 -15.29 -27.01 18.80
C GLY A 192 -16.33 -25.86 18.84
N ASP A 193 -16.48 -25.25 20.00
CA ASP A 193 -17.38 -24.10 20.21
C ASP A 193 -16.89 -22.87 19.42
N ARG A 194 -17.56 -22.60 18.30
CA ARG A 194 -17.20 -21.50 17.39
C ARG A 194 -17.63 -20.14 17.92
N ASP A 195 -18.65 -20.06 18.75
CA ASP A 195 -19.17 -18.78 19.25
C ASP A 195 -18.23 -18.22 20.32
N ALA A 196 -17.77 -19.06 21.25
CA ALA A 196 -16.76 -18.68 22.22
C ALA A 196 -15.45 -18.26 21.54
N ALA A 197 -14.99 -19.05 20.55
CA ALA A 197 -13.81 -18.73 19.77
C ALA A 197 -13.95 -17.40 19.00
N ARG A 198 -15.13 -17.12 18.44
CA ARG A 198 -15.41 -15.83 17.78
C ARG A 198 -15.28 -14.66 18.74
N GLN A 199 -15.86 -14.77 19.92
CA GLN A 199 -15.79 -13.70 20.93
C GLN A 199 -14.36 -13.43 21.36
N GLU A 200 -13.54 -14.48 21.52
CA GLU A 200 -12.12 -14.33 21.81
C GLU A 200 -11.37 -13.64 20.67
N LEU A 201 -11.66 -13.99 19.41
CA LEU A 201 -11.06 -13.32 18.23
C LEU A 201 -11.47 -11.84 18.12
N VAL A 202 -12.71 -11.49 18.44
CA VAL A 202 -13.17 -10.08 18.52
C VAL A 202 -12.34 -9.31 19.55
N ALA A 203 -12.17 -9.87 20.75
CA ALA A 203 -11.40 -9.24 21.82
C ALA A 203 -9.91 -9.09 21.44
N LEU A 204 -9.30 -10.12 20.86
CA LEU A 204 -7.92 -10.08 20.38
C LEU A 204 -7.73 -9.10 19.23
N ALA A 205 -8.69 -8.97 18.32
CA ALA A 205 -8.64 -7.99 17.25
C ALA A 205 -8.79 -6.55 17.76
N ALA A 206 -9.57 -6.32 18.82
CA ALA A 206 -9.63 -5.03 19.48
C ALA A 206 -8.29 -4.70 20.19
N GLU A 207 -7.71 -5.67 20.88
CA GLU A 207 -6.38 -5.55 21.51
C GLU A 207 -5.29 -5.23 20.48
N ALA A 208 -5.27 -5.95 19.35
CA ALA A 208 -4.33 -5.70 18.25
C ALA A 208 -4.43 -4.27 17.70
N ARG A 209 -5.66 -3.76 17.50
CA ARG A 209 -5.89 -2.38 17.01
C ARG A 209 -5.40 -1.32 17.99
N ALA A 210 -5.34 -1.63 19.29
CA ALA A 210 -4.85 -0.73 20.31
C ALA A 210 -3.32 -0.65 20.40
N PHE A 211 -2.58 -1.53 19.71
CA PHE A 211 -1.13 -1.42 19.64
C PHE A 211 -0.67 -0.36 18.62
N GLU A 212 0.35 0.40 19.03
CA GLU A 212 1.30 0.97 18.08
C GLU A 212 2.37 -0.07 17.78
N TYR A 213 2.79 -0.16 16.53
CA TYR A 213 3.75 -1.17 16.07
C TYR A 213 5.04 -0.47 15.62
N ASP A 214 6.19 -1.04 15.96
CA ASP A 214 7.46 -0.61 15.39
C ASP A 214 7.57 -1.03 13.90
N ALA A 215 8.67 -0.64 13.26
CA ALA A 215 8.92 -0.94 11.84
C ALA A 215 8.91 -2.44 11.52
N ALA A 216 9.37 -3.29 12.45
CA ALA A 216 9.46 -4.73 12.23
C ALA A 216 8.18 -5.47 12.65
N GLY A 217 7.47 -4.96 13.65
CA GLY A 217 6.31 -5.57 14.28
C GLY A 217 5.07 -5.48 13.41
N LEU A 218 4.86 -4.37 12.69
CA LEU A 218 3.66 -4.23 11.86
C LEU A 218 3.60 -5.23 10.70
N PRO A 219 4.67 -5.43 9.89
CA PRO A 219 4.66 -6.47 8.87
C PRO A 219 4.48 -7.87 9.45
N ARG A 220 5.07 -8.17 10.62
CA ARG A 220 4.92 -9.47 11.31
C ARG A 220 3.49 -9.70 11.80
N ALA A 221 2.86 -8.68 12.40
CA ALA A 221 1.46 -8.74 12.82
C ALA A 221 0.55 -8.99 11.62
N LEU A 222 0.75 -8.24 10.53
CA LEU A 222 0.01 -8.43 9.28
C LEU A 222 0.19 -9.84 8.72
N ARG A 223 1.44 -10.36 8.65
CA ARG A 223 1.73 -11.74 8.22
C ARG A 223 0.97 -12.76 9.06
N GLY A 224 1.04 -12.65 10.39
CA GLY A 224 0.39 -13.58 11.31
C GLY A 224 -1.14 -13.60 11.13
N VAL A 225 -1.76 -12.42 11.14
CA VAL A 225 -3.22 -12.29 10.94
C VAL A 225 -3.65 -12.78 9.56
N ARG A 226 -2.88 -12.46 8.51
CA ARG A 226 -3.13 -12.93 7.15
C ARG A 226 -3.10 -14.45 7.04
N LEU A 227 -2.07 -15.10 7.57
CA LEU A 227 -1.95 -16.56 7.54
C LEU A 227 -3.10 -17.26 8.27
N LEU A 228 -3.58 -16.67 9.37
CA LEU A 228 -4.76 -17.19 10.08
C LEU A 228 -6.04 -16.99 9.27
N ALA A 229 -6.24 -15.81 8.69
CA ALA A 229 -7.40 -15.51 7.86
C ALA A 229 -7.47 -16.41 6.61
N SER A 230 -6.35 -16.62 5.92
CA SER A 230 -6.32 -17.48 4.73
C SER A 230 -6.62 -18.94 5.05
N ARG A 231 -6.24 -19.42 6.24
CA ARG A 231 -6.51 -20.78 6.69
C ARG A 231 -7.98 -21.04 7.02
N LEU A 232 -8.69 -20.01 7.49
CA LEU A 232 -10.09 -20.10 7.95
C LEU A 232 -11.10 -19.71 6.88
N GLY A 233 -10.61 -19.12 5.78
CA GLY A 233 -11.46 -18.73 4.66
C GLY A 233 -12.37 -17.55 5.02
N ARG A 234 -13.62 -17.59 4.55
CA ARG A 234 -14.56 -16.45 4.66
C ARG A 234 -15.32 -16.41 5.98
N ASP A 235 -15.14 -17.40 6.85
CA ASP A 235 -16.00 -17.61 8.02
C ASP A 235 -15.67 -16.67 9.19
N ILE A 236 -14.57 -15.91 9.12
CA ILE A 236 -14.12 -15.02 10.20
C ILE A 236 -13.89 -13.60 9.68
N GLY A 237 -14.96 -12.80 9.70
CA GLY A 237 -14.93 -11.40 9.28
C GLY A 237 -13.96 -10.56 10.10
N GLU A 238 -13.79 -10.87 11.38
CA GLU A 238 -12.97 -10.11 12.33
C GLU A 238 -11.48 -10.09 11.96
N LEU A 239 -10.93 -11.24 11.54
CA LEU A 239 -9.53 -11.34 11.09
C LEU A 239 -9.32 -10.62 9.75
N ARG A 240 -10.33 -10.64 8.88
CA ARG A 240 -10.29 -9.90 7.62
C ARG A 240 -10.29 -8.39 7.85
N GLU A 241 -11.17 -7.90 8.72
CA GLU A 241 -11.22 -6.48 9.09
C GLU A 241 -9.94 -6.04 9.78
N LEU A 242 -9.38 -6.87 10.67
CA LEU A 242 -8.09 -6.60 11.29
C LEU A 242 -6.97 -6.55 10.25
N SER A 243 -6.94 -7.49 9.30
CA SER A 243 -5.97 -7.50 8.21
C SER A 243 -6.04 -6.22 7.37
N LEU A 244 -7.24 -5.73 7.05
CA LEU A 244 -7.42 -4.48 6.31
C LEU A 244 -6.93 -3.26 7.11
N ASP A 245 -7.20 -3.19 8.41
CA ASP A 245 -6.69 -2.13 9.28
C ASP A 245 -5.15 -2.14 9.35
N LEU A 246 -4.55 -3.33 9.56
CA LEU A 246 -3.09 -3.49 9.58
C LEU A 246 -2.45 -3.15 8.23
N GLN A 247 -3.10 -3.48 7.11
CA GLN A 247 -2.65 -3.07 5.77
C GLN A 247 -2.64 -1.55 5.62
N ALA A 248 -3.71 -0.86 6.04
CA ALA A 248 -3.79 0.60 5.95
C ALA A 248 -2.67 1.26 6.79
N ARG A 249 -2.44 0.77 8.01
CA ARG A 249 -1.33 1.22 8.87
C ARG A 249 0.04 0.94 8.24
N ALA A 250 0.22 -0.23 7.61
CA ALA A 250 1.47 -0.64 6.97
C ALA A 250 1.79 0.19 5.73
N ILE A 251 0.78 0.54 4.94
CA ILE A 251 0.90 1.47 3.81
C ILE A 251 1.33 2.84 4.32
N ARG A 252 0.67 3.36 5.38
CA ARG A 252 1.05 4.65 5.98
C ARG A 252 2.49 4.63 6.48
N GLN A 253 2.85 3.64 7.31
CA GLN A 253 4.19 3.55 7.91
C GLN A 253 5.28 3.41 6.84
N GLY A 254 5.07 2.54 5.85
CA GLY A 254 6.02 2.36 4.75
C GLY A 254 6.21 3.64 3.95
N LEU A 255 5.12 4.33 3.58
CA LEU A 255 5.24 5.59 2.82
C LEU A 255 5.81 6.74 3.65
N GLU A 256 5.54 6.80 4.97
CA GLU A 256 6.15 7.79 5.86
C GLU A 256 7.67 7.56 5.95
N HIS A 257 8.09 6.30 6.11
CA HIS A 257 9.51 5.95 6.10
C HIS A 257 10.18 6.26 4.76
N ALA A 258 9.54 5.91 3.65
CA ALA A 258 10.06 6.21 2.32
C ALA A 258 10.19 7.72 2.04
N LEU A 259 9.31 8.55 2.61
CA LEU A 259 9.38 10.02 2.47
C LEU A 259 10.57 10.62 3.25
N ASP A 260 10.95 10.00 4.36
CA ASP A 260 12.10 10.38 5.17
C ASP A 260 13.37 9.58 4.79
N ASP A 261 13.37 8.82 3.68
CA ASP A 261 14.52 8.05 3.20
C ASP A 261 15.70 8.97 2.85
N GLU A 262 16.92 8.50 3.12
CA GLU A 262 18.15 9.23 2.78
C GLU A 262 18.36 9.33 1.27
N ASP A 263 17.85 8.37 0.50
CA ASP A 263 17.92 8.41 -0.95
C ASP A 263 16.79 9.28 -1.55
N PRO A 264 17.14 10.35 -2.28
CA PRO A 264 16.17 11.32 -2.75
C PRO A 264 15.18 10.76 -3.78
N PHE A 265 15.53 9.67 -4.48
CA PHE A 265 14.61 9.02 -5.42
C PHE A 265 13.53 8.21 -4.72
N VAL A 266 13.83 7.63 -3.54
CA VAL A 266 12.83 6.91 -2.74
C VAL A 266 11.85 7.92 -2.13
N ALA A 267 12.34 9.05 -1.61
CA ALA A 267 11.50 10.14 -1.12
C ALA A 267 10.61 10.76 -2.21
N ALA A 268 11.16 10.93 -3.42
CA ALA A 268 10.39 11.34 -4.59
C ALA A 268 9.27 10.35 -4.94
N ALA A 269 9.58 9.04 -4.96
CA ALA A 269 8.57 8.00 -5.21
C ALA A 269 7.47 7.98 -4.13
N ALA A 270 7.84 8.18 -2.85
CA ALA A 270 6.90 8.26 -1.74
C ALA A 270 5.94 9.46 -1.86
N THR A 271 6.38 10.57 -2.46
CA THR A 271 5.53 11.74 -2.72
C THR A 271 4.36 11.37 -3.64
N TRP A 272 4.64 10.76 -4.80
CA TRP A 272 3.61 10.34 -5.74
C TRP A 272 2.76 9.19 -5.20
N ALA A 273 3.41 8.21 -4.58
CA ALA A 273 2.75 7.03 -4.04
C ALA A 273 1.80 7.38 -2.90
N GLY A 274 2.20 8.26 -1.99
CA GLY A 274 1.35 8.71 -0.90
C GLY A 274 0.24 9.66 -1.34
N ARG A 275 0.45 10.51 -2.34
CA ARG A 275 -0.64 11.28 -2.97
C ARG A 275 -1.69 10.35 -3.57
N ARG A 276 -1.24 9.31 -4.27
CA ARG A 276 -2.11 8.28 -4.85
C ARG A 276 -2.87 7.50 -3.77
N ALA A 277 -2.21 7.19 -2.65
CA ALA A 277 -2.83 6.45 -1.55
C ALA A 277 -3.80 7.29 -0.73
N PHE A 278 -3.43 8.52 -0.33
CA PHE A 278 -4.10 9.32 0.72
C PHE A 278 -4.65 10.68 0.26
N GLY A 279 -4.48 11.04 -1.02
CA GLY A 279 -4.91 12.32 -1.56
C GLY A 279 -4.26 13.55 -0.90
N ASP A 280 -5.06 14.59 -0.64
CA ASP A 280 -4.64 15.89 -0.09
C ASP A 280 -3.96 15.82 1.28
N ALA A 281 -4.32 14.83 2.09
CA ALA A 281 -3.69 14.63 3.39
C ALA A 281 -2.17 14.38 3.25
N TRP A 282 -1.74 13.71 2.17
CA TRP A 282 -0.32 13.45 1.94
C TRP A 282 0.48 14.69 1.51
N CYS A 283 -0.11 15.57 0.69
CA CYS A 283 0.56 16.79 0.26
C CYS A 283 0.96 17.67 1.44
N THR A 284 0.13 17.73 2.49
CA THR A 284 0.44 18.46 3.72
C THR A 284 1.68 17.88 4.42
N ARG A 285 1.84 16.55 4.41
CA ARG A 285 3.02 15.87 4.97
C ARG A 285 4.28 16.15 4.17
N VAL A 286 4.22 16.06 2.84
CA VAL A 286 5.35 16.38 1.95
C VAL A 286 5.76 17.85 2.11
N LEU A 287 4.80 18.76 2.17
CA LEU A 287 5.05 20.18 2.40
C LEU A 287 5.72 20.44 3.75
N ALA A 288 5.26 19.77 4.82
CA ALA A 288 5.91 19.84 6.12
C ALA A 288 7.36 19.31 6.07
N ARG A 289 7.62 18.24 5.30
CA ARG A 289 8.98 17.73 5.05
C ARG A 289 9.85 18.77 4.33
N ILE A 290 9.33 19.44 3.31
CA ILE A 290 10.05 20.46 2.53
C ILE A 290 10.39 21.68 3.39
N ARG A 291 9.44 22.15 4.20
CA ARG A 291 9.63 23.33 5.07
C ARG A 291 10.66 23.15 6.18
N ARG A 292 11.13 21.92 6.45
CA ARG A 292 12.28 21.67 7.33
C ARG A 292 13.61 22.18 6.75
N GLY A 293 13.65 22.51 5.45
CA GLY A 293 14.75 23.26 4.82
C GLY A 293 15.86 22.41 4.18
N ASP A 294 15.73 21.08 4.22
CA ASP A 294 16.71 20.10 3.76
C ASP A 294 16.14 19.14 2.69
N ALA A 295 15.11 19.57 1.97
CA ALA A 295 14.54 18.76 0.89
C ALA A 295 15.49 18.67 -0.32
N PRO A 296 15.82 17.46 -0.79
CA PRO A 296 16.66 17.29 -1.97
C PRO A 296 15.92 17.73 -3.25
N PRO A 297 16.66 18.09 -4.33
CA PRO A 297 16.05 18.53 -5.59
C PRO A 297 15.03 17.54 -6.16
N GLU A 298 15.28 16.23 -6.08
CA GLU A 298 14.39 15.20 -6.62
C GLU A 298 13.03 15.18 -5.89
N LEU A 299 13.01 15.45 -4.58
CA LEU A 299 11.77 15.56 -3.80
C LEU A 299 10.99 16.82 -4.22
N LEU A 300 11.68 17.96 -4.39
CA LEU A 300 11.06 19.21 -4.82
C LEU A 300 10.46 19.10 -6.22
N ILE A 301 11.19 18.47 -7.15
CA ILE A 301 10.71 18.19 -8.51
C ILE A 301 9.49 17.27 -8.45
N ALA A 302 9.55 16.16 -7.70
CA ALA A 302 8.45 15.23 -7.58
C ALA A 302 7.18 15.89 -7.01
N TYR A 303 7.34 16.79 -6.02
CA TYR A 303 6.24 17.56 -5.45
C TYR A 303 5.64 18.55 -6.46
N ALA A 304 6.47 19.31 -7.17
CA ALA A 304 6.01 20.23 -8.21
C ALA A 304 5.29 19.48 -9.35
N ASP A 305 5.85 18.36 -9.83
CA ASP A 305 5.25 17.51 -10.85
C ASP A 305 3.89 16.95 -10.40
N ASP A 306 3.77 16.55 -9.13
CA ASP A 306 2.50 16.06 -8.58
C ASP A 306 1.42 17.15 -8.59
N LEU A 307 1.78 18.36 -8.13
CA LEU A 307 0.89 19.52 -8.14
C LEU A 307 0.52 19.93 -9.57
N ALA A 308 1.45 19.86 -10.52
CA ALA A 308 1.18 20.14 -11.92
C ALA A 308 0.14 19.17 -12.51
N ARG A 309 0.18 17.89 -12.14
CA ARG A 309 -0.72 16.85 -12.67
C ARG A 309 -2.08 16.81 -11.99
N ARG A 310 -2.13 17.08 -10.68
CA ARG A 310 -3.31 16.85 -9.84
C ARG A 310 -3.93 18.12 -9.28
N GLY A 311 -3.28 19.28 -9.49
CA GLY A 311 -3.65 20.54 -8.87
C GLY A 311 -3.14 20.66 -7.43
N ALA A 312 -3.18 21.89 -6.92
CA ALA A 312 -2.92 22.19 -5.52
C ALA A 312 -3.92 21.46 -4.61
N PRO A 313 -3.52 21.10 -3.36
CA PRO A 313 -4.46 20.52 -2.42
C PRO A 313 -5.64 21.47 -2.20
N ALA A 314 -6.86 20.94 -2.27
CA ALA A 314 -8.04 21.76 -2.11
C ALA A 314 -8.09 22.35 -0.70
N ASP A 315 -8.33 23.65 -0.60
CA ASP A 315 -8.70 24.29 0.66
C ASP A 315 -10.05 23.70 1.05
N ARG A 316 -10.06 22.71 1.93
CA ARG A 316 -11.30 22.14 2.49
C ARG A 316 -11.95 23.20 3.39
N ALA A 317 -12.56 24.21 2.78
CA ALA A 317 -13.20 25.35 3.42
C ALA A 317 -14.51 25.00 4.15
N GLY A 318 -14.68 23.77 4.65
CA GLY A 318 -15.96 23.33 5.23
C GLY A 318 -15.91 22.22 6.28
N GLY A 319 -14.73 21.75 6.70
CA GLY A 319 -14.62 20.77 7.79
C GLY A 319 -14.15 21.45 9.07
N ALA A 320 -15.01 21.50 10.09
CA ALA A 320 -14.75 22.13 11.39
C ALA A 320 -13.39 21.71 11.97
N ALA A 321 -12.45 22.65 12.00
CA ALA A 321 -11.13 22.47 12.59
C ALA A 321 -11.21 22.65 14.11
N ASP A 322 -11.41 21.55 14.83
CA ASP A 322 -11.26 21.46 16.29
C ASP A 322 -9.79 21.21 16.72
N HIS A 323 -8.82 21.67 15.92
CA HIS A 323 -7.41 21.66 16.33
C HIS A 323 -7.00 23.07 16.79
N ALA A 324 -7.22 23.29 18.09
CA ALA A 324 -6.88 24.47 18.84
C ALA A 324 -5.40 24.87 18.67
N GLY A 325 -5.15 26.11 18.24
CA GLY A 325 -3.93 26.85 18.57
C GLY A 325 -3.03 27.32 17.43
N GLY A 326 -3.31 26.99 16.16
CA GLY A 326 -2.56 27.53 15.03
C GLY A 326 -3.05 28.94 14.67
N SER A 327 -2.17 29.95 14.68
CA SER A 327 -2.40 31.25 14.04
C SER A 327 -3.06 31.04 12.68
N ALA A 328 -4.11 31.80 12.34
CA ALA A 328 -4.86 31.74 11.07
C ALA A 328 -3.95 31.34 9.89
N GLY A 329 -3.84 30.04 9.68
CA GLY A 329 -2.75 29.46 8.92
C GLY A 329 -3.14 29.49 7.47
N ASP A 330 -2.27 30.02 6.62
CA ASP A 330 -2.43 29.98 5.17
C ASP A 330 -2.95 28.60 4.76
N ALA A 331 -4.03 28.59 3.98
CA ALA A 331 -4.65 27.36 3.53
C ALA A 331 -3.62 26.52 2.73
N PRO A 332 -3.64 25.18 2.81
CA PRO A 332 -2.57 24.34 2.24
C PRO A 332 -2.26 24.64 0.77
N GLY A 333 -3.27 24.97 -0.03
CA GLY A 333 -3.09 25.35 -1.43
C GLY A 333 -2.27 26.63 -1.60
N GLU A 334 -2.50 27.64 -0.76
CA GLU A 334 -1.74 28.91 -0.79
C GLU A 334 -0.29 28.69 -0.34
N VAL A 335 -0.05 27.84 0.66
CA VAL A 335 1.31 27.49 1.07
C VAL A 335 2.06 26.77 -0.05
N SER A 336 1.40 25.84 -0.76
CA SER A 336 1.97 25.19 -1.94
C SER A 336 2.31 26.18 -3.05
N LEU A 337 1.40 27.12 -3.36
CA LEU A 337 1.64 28.15 -4.38
C LEU A 337 2.82 29.05 -4.02
N ARG A 338 2.90 29.50 -2.77
CA ARG A 338 4.01 30.31 -2.27
C ARG A 338 5.34 29.57 -2.39
N LEU A 339 5.38 28.30 -1.99
CA LEU A 339 6.57 27.47 -2.14
C LEU A 339 7.00 27.36 -3.61
N LEU A 340 6.07 27.08 -4.53
CA LEU A 340 6.39 26.99 -5.96
C LEU A 340 6.94 28.32 -6.50
N TYR A 341 6.35 29.45 -6.08
CA TYR A 341 6.87 30.77 -6.42
C TYR A 341 8.31 30.98 -5.93
N GLU A 342 8.57 30.71 -4.64
CA GLU A 342 9.91 30.80 -4.06
C GLU A 342 10.93 29.91 -4.80
N LEU A 343 10.54 28.67 -5.12
CA LEU A 343 11.38 27.74 -5.87
C LEU A 343 11.64 28.22 -7.29
N SER A 344 10.67 28.89 -7.94
CA SER A 344 10.79 29.35 -9.32
C SER A 344 11.85 30.45 -9.52
N GLY A 345 11.98 31.37 -8.55
CA GLY A 345 12.92 32.50 -8.63
C GLY A 345 14.21 32.33 -7.82
N GLY A 346 14.19 31.55 -6.75
CA GLY A 346 15.31 31.49 -5.80
C GLY A 346 16.18 30.24 -5.84
N HIS A 347 15.72 29.15 -6.46
CA HIS A 347 16.41 27.87 -6.32
C HIS A 347 17.67 27.76 -7.19
N VAL A 348 18.75 27.20 -6.64
CA VAL A 348 20.05 27.06 -7.35
C VAL A 348 20.01 26.04 -8.49
N ASP A 349 19.27 24.94 -8.31
CA ASP A 349 19.07 23.92 -9.35
C ASP A 349 18.00 24.37 -10.35
N GLY A 350 18.40 24.55 -11.61
CA GLY A 350 17.52 24.97 -12.70
C GLY A 350 16.40 23.97 -13.03
N ARG A 351 16.57 22.68 -12.72
CA ARG A 351 15.51 21.66 -12.90
C ARG A 351 14.35 21.89 -11.93
N VAL A 352 14.66 22.26 -10.69
CA VAL A 352 13.66 22.60 -9.67
C VAL A 352 12.89 23.85 -10.08
N ARG A 353 13.60 24.90 -10.54
CA ARG A 353 12.95 26.13 -11.06
C ARG A 353 11.98 25.81 -12.21
N LEU A 354 12.42 24.99 -13.17
CA LEU A 354 11.61 24.61 -14.32
C LEU A 354 10.35 23.83 -13.90
N ALA A 355 10.50 22.83 -13.02
CA ALA A 355 9.36 22.05 -12.50
C ALA A 355 8.38 22.95 -11.73
N ALA A 356 8.88 23.90 -10.93
CA ALA A 356 8.06 24.84 -10.20
C ALA A 356 7.24 25.76 -11.13
N MET A 357 7.86 26.32 -12.18
CA MET A 357 7.15 27.13 -13.18
C MET A 357 6.09 26.32 -13.96
N GLN A 358 6.38 25.06 -14.28
CA GLN A 358 5.41 24.16 -14.91
C GLN A 358 4.21 23.90 -14.00
N ALA A 359 4.45 23.67 -12.71
CA ALA A 359 3.41 23.49 -11.72
C ALA A 359 2.55 24.75 -11.54
N LEU A 360 3.18 25.93 -11.46
CA LEU A 360 2.47 27.22 -11.42
C LEU A 360 1.59 27.43 -12.67
N THR A 361 2.12 27.10 -13.86
CA THR A 361 1.35 27.16 -15.12
C THR A 361 0.11 26.28 -15.04
N ALA A 362 0.27 25.03 -14.60
CA ALA A 362 -0.82 24.06 -14.55
C ALA A 362 -1.89 24.42 -13.51
N ILE A 363 -1.49 24.90 -12.32
CA ILE A 363 -2.43 25.21 -11.23
C ILE A 363 -3.21 26.50 -11.50
N THR A 364 -2.54 27.53 -12.01
CA THR A 364 -3.19 28.84 -12.20
C THR A 364 -4.12 28.87 -13.40
N GLY A 365 -4.04 27.89 -14.30
CA GLY A 365 -4.87 27.80 -15.51
C GLY A 365 -4.72 29.02 -16.44
N ALA A 366 -3.73 29.88 -16.19
CA ALA A 366 -3.65 31.20 -16.77
C ALA A 366 -3.08 31.14 -18.18
N ALA A 367 -3.49 32.11 -19.01
CA ALA A 367 -2.96 32.38 -20.36
C ALA A 367 -1.43 32.66 -20.43
N ARG A 368 -0.72 32.53 -19.31
CA ARG A 368 0.73 32.70 -19.17
C ARG A 368 1.38 31.31 -19.21
N THR A 369 1.78 30.87 -20.41
CA THR A 369 2.61 29.66 -20.61
C THR A 369 4.10 29.98 -20.47
N SER A 370 4.46 30.98 -19.66
CA SER A 370 5.81 31.52 -19.64
C SER A 370 6.71 30.73 -18.69
N LEU A 371 7.94 30.51 -19.14
CA LEU A 371 9.05 29.98 -18.34
C LEU A 371 10.02 31.09 -17.91
N ARG A 372 9.59 32.35 -18.01
CA ARG A 372 10.36 33.52 -17.56
C ARG A 372 10.01 33.82 -16.11
N GLU A 373 11.02 34.04 -15.30
CA GLU A 373 10.87 34.33 -13.89
C GLU A 373 10.12 35.65 -13.66
N GLU A 374 10.40 36.66 -14.48
CA GLU A 374 9.82 38.00 -14.36
C GLU A 374 8.29 37.98 -14.46
N ASP A 375 7.76 37.11 -15.33
CA ASP A 375 6.31 36.97 -15.54
C ASP A 375 5.61 36.35 -14.32
N TRP A 376 6.32 35.50 -13.56
CA TRP A 376 5.83 34.91 -12.31
C TRP A 376 5.92 35.88 -11.13
N GLN A 377 6.96 36.73 -11.08
CA GLN A 377 7.08 37.81 -10.10
C GLN A 377 5.94 38.82 -10.23
N GLU A 378 5.67 39.29 -11.45
CA GLU A 378 4.55 40.21 -11.72
C GLU A 378 3.22 39.59 -11.29
N TRP A 379 2.96 38.34 -11.69
CA TRP A 379 1.74 37.62 -11.31
C TRP A 379 1.58 37.50 -9.78
N TRP A 380 2.66 37.18 -9.07
CA TRP A 380 2.61 37.04 -7.61
C TRP A 380 2.28 38.38 -6.93
N PHE A 381 2.86 39.49 -7.39
CA PHE A 381 2.53 40.82 -6.86
C PHE A 381 1.08 41.24 -7.15
N GLU A 382 0.58 40.98 -8.37
CA GLU A 382 -0.82 41.21 -8.73
C GLU A 382 -1.77 40.44 -7.81
N ARG A 383 -1.45 39.16 -7.54
CA ARG A 383 -2.22 38.30 -6.63
C ARG A 383 -2.22 38.84 -5.20
N GLN A 384 -1.07 39.23 -4.66
CA GLN A 384 -0.98 39.77 -3.30
C GLN A 384 -1.78 41.08 -3.15
N ALA A 385 -1.70 41.98 -4.14
CA ALA A 385 -2.46 43.22 -4.15
C ALA A 385 -3.99 42.97 -4.19
N ALA A 386 -4.43 41.98 -4.97
CA ALA A 386 -5.83 41.58 -5.04
C ALA A 386 -6.33 41.01 -3.70
N SER A 387 -5.54 40.15 -3.05
CA SER A 387 -5.88 39.59 -1.73
C SER A 387 -5.96 40.65 -0.64
N ALA A 388 -5.03 41.62 -0.61
CA ALA A 388 -5.07 42.74 0.34
C ALA A 388 -6.30 43.64 0.13
N SER A 389 -6.80 43.75 -1.10
CA SER A 389 -7.99 44.54 -1.41
C SER A 389 -9.31 43.80 -1.09
N ALA A 390 -9.27 42.48 -0.94
CA ALA A 390 -10.42 41.64 -0.65
C ALA A 390 -10.69 41.44 0.85
N GLU A 391 -9.81 41.95 1.73
CA GLU A 391 -9.99 41.86 3.17
C GLU A 391 -11.30 42.59 3.57
N PRO A 392 -12.25 41.91 4.24
CA PRO A 392 -13.57 42.47 4.48
C PRO A 392 -13.45 43.74 5.33
N ALA A 393 -14.12 44.81 4.87
CA ALA A 393 -14.16 46.08 5.56
C ALA A 393 -14.45 45.87 7.06
N PRO A 394 -13.71 46.54 7.97
CA PRO A 394 -13.77 46.25 9.40
C PRO A 394 -15.22 46.23 9.85
N THR A 395 -15.67 45.05 10.32
CA THR A 395 -17.02 44.87 10.84
C THR A 395 -17.25 45.95 11.88
N LYS A 396 -18.12 46.91 11.54
CA LYS A 396 -18.46 48.04 12.40
C LYS A 396 -18.79 47.46 13.78
N PRO A 397 -18.10 47.87 14.86
CA PRO A 397 -18.33 47.29 16.17
C PRO A 397 -19.83 47.37 16.44
N ALA A 398 -20.43 46.22 16.76
CA ALA A 398 -21.82 46.16 17.17
C ALA A 398 -21.96 47.21 18.27
N ALA A 399 -22.80 48.21 18.05
CA ALA A 399 -23.01 49.26 19.03
C ALA A 399 -23.52 48.57 20.29
N ASP A 400 -22.62 48.44 21.28
CA ASP A 400 -22.98 47.95 22.60
C ASP A 400 -24.16 48.77 23.06
N GLY A 401 -25.28 48.09 23.25
CA GLY A 401 -26.48 48.67 23.82
C GLY A 401 -26.09 49.33 25.14
N GLN A 402 -26.27 50.65 25.19
CA GLN A 402 -26.40 51.32 26.47
C GLN A 402 -27.64 50.75 27.19
N PRO A 403 -27.56 50.59 28.53
CA PRO A 403 -28.56 49.92 29.36
C PRO A 403 -29.94 50.57 29.34
#